data_AF-A0A7W0KR09-F1
#
_entry.id   AF-A0A7W0KR09-F1
#
_cell.length_a   1.000
_cell.length_b   1.000
_cell.length_c   1.000
_cell.angle_alpha   90.00
_cell.angle_beta   90.00
_cell.angle_gamma   90.00
#
_symmetry.space_group_name_H-M   'P 1'
#
loop_
_entity.id
_entity.type
_entity.pdbx_description
1 polymer ?
#
loop_
_entity_poly.entity_id
_entity_poly.type
_entity_poly.pdbx_seq_one_letter_code
_entity_poly.pdbx_strand_id
1 'polypeptide(L)'
;MTSPEELVARTTRLDRDVDLLAVAGADGVLFSRNRVGFAGRGVAVRTRRAEVTATLEAIAVDDSVRQPGTGPVAFGALPFLPGADAQLVVPA
;
A
#
# COMPACT_ATOMS: atom_id res chain seq x y z
N MET A 1 -5.96 -9.70 13.14
CA MET A 1 -5.89 -8.99 11.84
C MET A 1 -7.09 -8.08 11.80
N THR A 2 -6.88 -6.80 11.50
CA THR A 2 -7.96 -5.81 11.43
C THR A 2 -8.75 -6.01 10.14
N SER A 3 -10.08 -5.90 10.20
CA SER A 3 -10.91 -5.98 9.00
C SER A 3 -10.71 -4.74 8.13
N PRO A 4 -10.78 -4.83 6.79
CA PRO A 4 -10.57 -3.66 5.92
C PRO A 4 -11.52 -2.49 6.22
N GLU A 5 -12.76 -2.80 6.59
CA GLU A 5 -13.82 -1.82 6.91
C GLU A 5 -13.55 -1.02 8.19
N GLU A 6 -12.67 -1.52 9.08
CA GLU A 6 -12.26 -0.84 10.30
C GLU A 6 -11.06 0.10 10.08
N LEU A 7 -10.47 0.09 8.87
CA LEU A 7 -9.30 0.88 8.52
C LEU A 7 -9.69 2.18 7.84
N VAL A 8 -8.83 3.20 8.03
CA VAL A 8 -8.92 4.48 7.32
C VAL A 8 -7.57 4.76 6.66
N ALA A 9 -7.57 4.85 5.33
CA ALA A 9 -6.44 5.33 4.55
C ALA A 9 -6.43 6.86 4.55
N ARG A 10 -5.63 7.45 5.43
CA ARG A 10 -5.49 8.91 5.52
C ARG A 10 -4.33 9.41 4.68
N THR A 11 -4.60 10.37 3.80
CA THR A 11 -3.59 11.03 2.98
C THR A 11 -3.48 12.51 3.35
N THR A 12 -2.27 12.96 3.62
CA THR A 12 -1.94 14.37 3.81
C THR A 12 -0.72 14.78 3.01
N ARG A 13 -0.64 16.05 2.64
CA ARG A 13 0.52 16.61 1.96
C ARG A 13 1.66 16.80 2.95
N LEU A 14 2.86 16.44 2.53
CA LEU A 14 4.09 16.74 3.27
C LEU A 14 4.84 17.85 2.54
N ASP A 15 5.12 18.95 3.25
CA ASP A 15 5.91 20.08 2.73
C ASP A 15 7.42 19.90 2.98
N ARG A 16 7.87 18.65 2.94
CA ARG A 16 9.28 18.26 3.10
C ARG A 16 9.57 17.01 2.31
N ASP A 17 10.84 16.82 1.98
CA ASP A 17 11.29 15.57 1.41
C ASP A 17 11.25 14.44 2.45
N VAL A 18 10.96 13.23 1.96
CA VAL A 18 10.92 12.01 2.76
C VAL A 18 11.89 11.01 2.15
N ASP A 19 12.81 10.51 2.98
CA ASP A 19 13.63 9.36 2.60
C ASP A 19 12.78 8.08 2.67
N LEU A 20 12.37 7.60 1.50
CA LEU A 20 11.56 6.40 1.37
C LEU A 20 12.27 5.13 1.84
N LEU A 21 13.61 5.06 1.74
CA LEU A 21 14.38 3.93 2.22
C LEU A 21 14.38 3.90 3.76
N ALA A 22 14.56 5.07 4.37
CA ALA A 22 14.42 5.20 5.82
C ALA A 22 13.00 4.84 6.27
N VAL A 23 11.96 5.24 5.53
CA VAL A 23 10.57 4.83 5.81
C VAL A 23 10.39 3.34 5.68
N ALA A 24 10.88 2.67 4.64
CA ALA A 24 10.74 1.21 4.56
C ALA A 24 11.48 0.49 5.71
N GLY A 25 12.68 0.96 6.07
CA GLY A 25 13.51 0.29 7.07
C GLY A 25 13.95 -1.10 6.63
N ALA A 26 14.27 -1.98 7.58
CA ALA A 26 14.82 -3.31 7.29
C ALA A 26 13.77 -4.30 6.74
N ASP A 27 12.53 -4.21 7.23
CA ASP A 27 11.48 -5.21 6.98
C ASP A 27 10.26 -4.66 6.22
N GLY A 28 10.31 -3.39 5.80
CA GLY A 28 9.22 -2.74 5.08
C GLY A 28 9.19 -3.06 3.60
N VAL A 29 8.31 -2.36 2.90
CA VAL A 29 8.16 -2.43 1.45
C VAL A 29 8.56 -1.11 0.82
N LEU A 30 9.25 -1.19 -0.32
CA LEU A 30 9.67 -0.04 -1.10
C LEU A 30 9.44 -0.34 -2.59
N PHE A 31 8.82 0.60 -3.28
CA PHE A 31 8.77 0.64 -4.74
C PHE A 31 9.24 2.01 -5.19
N SER A 32 10.17 2.08 -6.13
CA SER A 32 10.65 3.34 -6.71
C SER A 32 10.84 3.18 -8.21
N ARG A 33 10.25 4.09 -8.97
CA ARG A 33 10.37 4.15 -10.43
C ARG A 33 10.17 5.58 -10.93
N ASN A 34 11.06 6.05 -11.81
CA ASN A 34 10.93 7.35 -12.47
C ASN A 34 10.67 8.52 -11.50
N ARG A 35 11.39 8.55 -10.36
CA ARG A 35 11.26 9.57 -9.29
C ARG A 35 9.93 9.57 -8.53
N VAL A 36 9.06 8.60 -8.78
CA VAL A 36 7.87 8.32 -7.98
C VAL A 36 8.15 7.08 -7.14
N GLY A 37 7.76 7.10 -5.86
CA GLY A 37 7.96 5.96 -5.00
C GLY A 37 6.94 5.85 -3.88
N PHE A 38 6.81 4.64 -3.38
CA PHE A 38 5.96 4.28 -2.26
C PHE A 38 6.80 3.50 -1.26
N ALA A 39 6.64 3.81 0.01
CA ALA A 39 7.25 3.07 1.10
C ALA A 39 6.22 2.85 2.21
N GLY A 40 6.31 1.71 2.88
CA GLY A 40 5.41 1.37 3.97
C GLY A 40 6.08 0.42 4.96
N ARG A 41 5.54 0.39 6.18
CA ARG A 41 5.96 -0.51 7.25
C ARG A 41 4.78 -1.33 7.74
N GLY A 42 5.09 -2.47 8.36
CA GLY A 42 4.08 -3.32 8.96
C GLY A 42 3.08 -3.86 7.93
N VAL A 43 2.02 -4.47 8.43
CA VAL A 43 0.96 -5.06 7.61
C VAL A 43 -0.37 -4.82 8.30
N ALA A 44 -1.20 -3.94 7.72
CA ALA A 44 -2.58 -3.75 8.14
C ALA A 44 -3.47 -4.88 7.60
N VAL A 45 -3.30 -5.23 6.32
CA VAL A 45 -4.10 -6.27 5.64
C VAL A 45 -3.21 -7.15 4.77
N ARG A 46 -3.46 -8.46 4.80
CA ARG A 46 -2.99 -9.41 3.78
C ARG A 46 -4.19 -9.84 2.94
N THR A 47 -4.07 -9.79 1.63
CA THR A 47 -5.15 -10.15 0.71
C THR A 47 -4.61 -10.92 -0.49
N ARG A 48 -5.46 -11.73 -1.12
CA ARG A 48 -5.10 -12.38 -2.40
C ARG A 48 -5.11 -11.33 -3.50
N ARG A 49 -4.25 -11.48 -4.49
CA ARG A 49 -4.24 -10.64 -5.70
C ARG A 49 -5.63 -10.56 -6.35
N ALA A 50 -6.38 -11.66 -6.38
CA ALA A 50 -7.71 -11.70 -6.97
C ALA A 50 -8.75 -10.85 -6.20
N GLU A 51 -8.53 -10.61 -4.91
CA GLU A 51 -9.46 -9.93 -4.00
C GLU A 51 -9.00 -8.50 -3.66
N VAL A 52 -7.84 -8.07 -4.20
CA VAL A 52 -7.20 -6.81 -3.80
C VAL A 52 -8.05 -5.60 -4.08
N THR A 53 -8.74 -5.53 -5.22
CA THR A 53 -9.59 -4.38 -5.57
C THR A 53 -10.70 -4.20 -4.55
N ALA A 54 -11.47 -5.27 -4.26
CA ALA A 54 -12.52 -5.23 -3.25
C ALA A 54 -11.97 -4.93 -1.85
N THR A 55 -10.78 -5.44 -1.52
CA THR A 55 -10.12 -5.14 -0.24
C THR A 55 -9.78 -3.66 -0.12
N LEU A 56 -9.23 -3.04 -1.16
CA LEU A 56 -8.86 -1.62 -1.15
C LEU A 56 -10.10 -0.71 -1.15
N GLU A 57 -11.17 -1.09 -1.85
CA GLU A 57 -12.44 -0.36 -1.89
C GLU A 57 -13.18 -0.36 -0.54
N ALA A 58 -12.99 -1.41 0.28
CA ALA A 58 -13.59 -1.50 1.61
C ALA A 58 -12.92 -0.60 2.66
N ILE A 59 -11.70 -0.10 2.40
CA ILE A 59 -10.97 0.77 3.32
C ILE A 59 -11.50 2.20 3.16
N ALA A 60 -11.95 2.81 4.25
CA ALA A 60 -12.42 4.19 4.22
C ALA A 60 -11.28 5.14 3.83
N VAL A 61 -11.57 6.14 2.99
CA VAL A 61 -10.57 7.09 2.48
C VAL A 61 -10.79 8.47 3.07
N ASP A 62 -9.77 8.99 3.75
CA ASP A 62 -9.68 10.38 4.21
C ASP A 62 -8.52 11.06 3.46
N ASP A 63 -8.83 11.59 2.28
CA ASP A 63 -7.82 12.11 1.35
C ASP A 63 -8.14 13.55 0.91
N SER A 64 -7.43 14.48 1.53
CA SER A 64 -7.49 15.90 1.19
C SER A 64 -6.68 16.27 -0.06
N VAL A 65 -5.78 15.40 -0.51
CA VAL A 65 -4.83 15.64 -1.61
C VAL A 65 -5.42 15.25 -2.96
N ARG A 66 -6.12 14.10 -3.03
CA ARG A 66 -6.85 13.58 -4.21
C ARG A 66 -6.02 13.56 -5.49
N GLN A 67 -4.88 12.88 -5.45
CA GLN A 67 -3.96 12.74 -6.58
C GLN A 67 -3.69 11.27 -6.89
N PRO A 68 -3.20 10.91 -8.09
CA PRO A 68 -2.76 9.55 -8.35
C PRO A 68 -1.74 9.07 -7.31
N GLY A 69 -2.01 7.92 -6.70
CA GLY A 69 -1.16 7.34 -5.64
C GLY A 69 -1.55 7.68 -4.21
N THR A 70 -2.65 8.42 -3.99
CA THR A 70 -3.26 8.63 -2.67
C THR A 70 -4.29 7.54 -2.35
N GLY A 71 -4.69 7.41 -1.08
CA GLY A 71 -5.56 6.32 -0.61
C GLY A 71 -4.80 5.03 -0.29
N PRO A 72 -5.50 3.89 -0.14
CA PRO A 72 -4.89 2.63 0.25
C PRO A 72 -4.11 2.03 -0.92
N VAL A 73 -2.88 1.56 -0.65
CA VAL A 73 -1.98 0.97 -1.66
C VAL A 73 -1.56 -0.42 -1.20
N ALA A 74 -1.71 -1.39 -2.09
CA ALA A 74 -1.22 -2.75 -1.89
C ALA A 74 0.14 -2.96 -2.56
N PHE A 75 1.03 -3.68 -1.88
CA PHE A 75 2.35 -4.10 -2.36
C PHE A 75 2.38 -5.61 -2.53
N GLY A 76 3.18 -6.08 -3.47
CA GLY A 76 3.56 -7.49 -3.54
C GLY A 76 4.39 -7.82 -4.76
N ALA A 77 4.90 -9.05 -4.78
CA ALA A 77 5.62 -9.62 -5.91
C ALA A 77 4.77 -10.74 -6.50
N LEU A 78 4.64 -10.73 -7.83
CA LEU A 78 3.90 -11.78 -8.54
C LEU A 78 4.84 -12.95 -8.89
N PRO A 79 4.38 -14.21 -8.76
CA PRO A 79 5.14 -15.35 -9.23
C PRO A 79 5.42 -15.27 -10.74
N PHE A 80 6.51 -15.91 -11.17
CA PHE A 80 6.81 -16.05 -12.60
C PHE A 80 5.76 -16.87 -13.36
N LEU A 81 5.14 -17.85 -12.70
CA LEU A 81 4.10 -18.68 -13.31
C LEU A 81 2.83 -17.85 -13.53
N PRO A 82 2.39 -17.66 -14.79
CA PRO A 82 1.18 -16.89 -15.07
C PRO A 82 -0.04 -17.54 -14.41
N GLY A 83 -0.86 -16.71 -13.76
CA GLY A 83 -2.08 -17.15 -13.11
C GLY A 83 -1.90 -17.85 -11.75
N ALA A 84 -0.66 -18.04 -11.29
CA ALA A 84 -0.43 -18.55 -9.94
C ALA A 84 -0.99 -17.60 -8.88
N ASP A 85 -1.45 -18.19 -7.77
CA ASP A 85 -1.90 -17.42 -6.62
C ASP A 85 -0.78 -16.50 -6.10
N ALA A 86 -1.16 -15.28 -5.75
CA ALA A 86 -0.25 -14.28 -5.20
C ALA A 86 -0.93 -13.57 -4.02
N GLN A 87 -0.15 -13.25 -3.01
CA GLN A 87 -0.59 -12.43 -1.89
C GLN A 87 -0.01 -11.04 -1.99
N LEU A 88 -0.82 -10.06 -1.61
CA LEU A 88 -0.44 -8.66 -1.50
C LEU A 88 -0.66 -8.19 -0.06
N VAL A 89 0.04 -7.12 0.32
CA VAL A 89 -0.05 -6.50 1.64
C VAL A 89 -0.41 -5.03 1.52
N VAL A 90 -1.29 -4.56 2.39
CA VAL A 90 -1.47 -3.12 2.64
C VAL A 90 -0.64 -2.79 3.89
N PRO A 91 0.37 -1.92 3.79
CA PRO A 91 1.14 -1.46 4.95
C PRO A 91 0.25 -0.75 5.99
N ALA A 92 0.73 -0.67 7.24
CA ALA A 92 0.00 -0.06 8.35
C ALA A 92 0.20 1.45 8.47
#